data_AF-A0AAW7EBL6-F1
#
_entry.id   AF-A0AAW7EBL6-F1
#
_cell.length_a   1.000
_cell.length_b   1.000
_cell.length_c   1.000
_cell.angle_alpha   90.00
_cell.angle_beta   90.00
_cell.angle_gamma   90.00
#
_symmetry.space_group_name_H-M   'P 1'
#
loop_
_entity.id
_entity.type
_entity.pdbx_description
1 polymer ?
#
loop_
_entity_poly.entity_id
_entity_poly.type
_entity_poly.pdbx_seq_one_letter_code
_entity_poly.pdbx_strand_id
1 'polypeptide(L)'
;MKKLILAAVICMTYTNVQANVCEIPLNQVAVGSMTLMQSLDQFKKIHSNAKPDKDRIQILDVDQAFENAGVTSVGSIDFDPVKNRIIGFTLSYNEGKYAQLETPLNQFKNSILKNSKLPQKGWVLSQDKEAYQYRCNDYQVFIRQDHGVGRGSLGAVIWVFSRYSDSFE
;
A
#
# COMPACT_ATOMS: atom_id res chain seq x y z
N MET A 1 56.43 37.84 15.55
CA MET A 1 55.76 36.65 14.97
C MET A 1 54.71 36.14 15.94
N LYS A 2 53.42 36.22 15.59
CA LYS A 2 52.32 35.40 16.12
C LYS A 2 51.06 35.73 15.29
N LYS A 3 50.81 34.96 14.24
CA LYS A 3 49.57 34.99 13.47
C LYS A 3 48.60 34.05 14.17
N LEU A 4 47.55 34.58 14.77
CA LEU A 4 46.38 33.80 15.18
C LEU A 4 45.46 33.70 13.98
N ILE A 5 45.44 32.53 13.33
CA ILE A 5 44.46 32.19 12.31
C ILE A 5 43.30 31.52 13.04
N LEU A 6 42.20 32.24 13.20
CA LEU A 6 40.94 31.70 13.70
C LEU A 6 40.26 30.99 12.51
N ALA A 7 40.41 29.67 12.42
CA ALA A 7 39.68 28.87 11.44
C ALA A 7 38.24 28.68 11.96
N ALA A 8 37.29 29.39 11.35
CA ALA A 8 35.87 29.13 11.57
C ALA A 8 35.48 27.81 10.91
N VAL A 9 35.12 26.82 11.73
CA VAL A 9 34.59 25.54 11.28
C VAL A 9 33.14 25.76 10.84
N ILE A 10 32.89 25.77 9.53
CA ILE A 10 31.54 25.66 8.98
C ILE A 10 31.20 24.17 8.89
N CYS A 11 30.63 23.62 9.96
CA CYS A 11 29.93 22.35 9.91
C CYS A 11 28.51 22.60 9.38
N MET A 12 28.31 22.46 8.07
CA MET A 12 26.98 22.34 7.47
C MET A 12 26.82 20.93 6.91
N THR A 13 26.53 19.96 7.77
CA THR A 13 25.98 18.67 7.33
C THR A 13 24.47 18.80 7.23
N TYR A 14 23.99 19.44 6.16
CA TYR A 14 22.59 19.30 5.75
C TYR A 14 22.47 17.99 4.99
N THR A 15 22.13 16.91 5.69
CA THR A 15 21.50 15.76 5.04
C THR A 15 20.11 16.23 4.61
N ASN A 16 20.00 16.72 3.37
CA ASN A 16 18.71 16.82 2.72
C ASN A 16 18.20 15.38 2.56
N VAL A 17 17.47 14.88 3.56
CA VAL A 17 16.56 13.75 3.36
C VAL A 17 15.51 14.30 2.41
N GLN A 18 15.81 14.20 1.12
CA GLN A 18 14.99 14.74 0.07
C GLN A 18 13.70 13.94 0.11
N ALA A 19 12.62 14.63 0.50
CA ALA A 19 11.30 14.07 0.59
C ALA A 19 10.96 13.34 -0.72
N ASN A 20 10.69 12.04 -0.67
CA ASN A 20 10.33 11.28 -1.87
C ASN A 20 8.92 11.68 -2.29
N VAL A 21 8.84 12.51 -3.32
CA VAL A 21 7.58 13.00 -3.88
C VAL A 21 6.79 11.82 -4.46
N CYS A 22 5.53 11.70 -4.07
CA CYS A 22 4.65 10.66 -4.59
C CYS A 22 4.35 10.90 -6.08
N GLU A 23 4.29 9.82 -6.86
CA GLU A 23 3.97 9.89 -8.29
C GLU A 23 2.51 10.29 -8.50
N ILE A 24 1.62 9.80 -7.65
CA ILE A 24 0.20 10.19 -7.62
C ILE A 24 -0.17 10.66 -6.22
N PRO A 25 -1.15 11.57 -6.09
CA PRO A 25 -1.62 12.02 -4.78
C PRO A 25 -2.25 10.88 -3.96
N LEU A 26 -2.10 10.98 -2.63
CA LEU A 26 -2.61 9.98 -1.66
C LEU A 26 -4.09 9.61 -1.87
N ASN A 27 -4.95 10.59 -2.15
CA ASN A 27 -6.40 10.38 -2.36
C ASN A 27 -6.77 9.83 -3.74
N GLN A 28 -5.80 9.59 -4.62
CA GLN A 28 -6.00 8.94 -5.92
C GLN A 28 -5.54 7.49 -5.93
N VAL A 29 -4.86 7.03 -4.88
CA VAL A 29 -4.39 5.65 -4.74
C VAL A 29 -5.60 4.73 -4.59
N ALA A 30 -5.88 3.94 -5.63
CA ALA A 30 -7.02 3.03 -5.67
C ALA A 30 -6.66 1.70 -6.33
N VAL A 31 -7.14 0.59 -5.76
CA VAL A 31 -6.88 -0.78 -6.22
C VAL A 31 -7.93 -1.70 -5.62
N GLY A 32 -8.41 -2.68 -6.41
CA GLY A 32 -9.30 -3.71 -5.89
C GLY A 32 -10.57 -3.17 -5.23
N SER A 33 -11.22 -2.17 -5.84
CA SER A 33 -12.40 -1.47 -5.29
C SER A 33 -12.18 -0.66 -3.99
N MET A 34 -10.93 -0.56 -3.53
CA MET A 34 -10.54 0.31 -2.42
C MET A 34 -9.89 1.59 -2.92
N THR A 35 -10.08 2.70 -2.19
CA THR A 35 -9.34 3.95 -2.39
C THR A 35 -8.85 4.47 -1.04
N LEU A 36 -7.58 4.88 -0.96
CA LEU A 36 -7.06 5.55 0.24
C LEU A 36 -7.78 6.89 0.45
N MET A 37 -7.96 7.25 1.72
CA MET A 37 -8.62 8.47 2.19
C MET A 37 -10.11 8.59 1.85
N GLN A 38 -10.73 7.57 1.23
CA GLN A 38 -12.17 7.58 1.02
C GLN A 38 -12.93 7.48 2.34
N SER A 39 -14.09 8.13 2.44
CA SER A 39 -14.91 8.06 3.65
C SER A 39 -15.67 6.74 3.76
N LEU A 40 -16.13 6.41 4.98
CA LEU A 40 -16.96 5.22 5.19
C LEU A 40 -18.27 5.28 4.37
N ASP A 41 -18.87 6.46 4.24
CA ASP A 41 -20.11 6.63 3.46
C ASP A 41 -19.88 6.42 1.96
N GLN A 42 -18.75 6.91 1.44
CA GLN A 42 -18.38 6.65 0.05
C GLN A 42 -18.10 5.17 -0.18
N PHE A 43 -17.40 4.53 0.75
CA PHE A 43 -17.11 3.11 0.69
C PHE A 43 -18.39 2.26 0.72
N LYS A 44 -19.31 2.55 1.64
CA LYS A 44 -20.59 1.84 1.80
C LYS A 44 -21.55 1.94 0.62
N LYS A 45 -21.41 2.98 -0.23
CA LYS A 45 -22.18 3.06 -1.47
C LYS A 45 -21.85 1.94 -2.45
N ILE A 46 -20.63 1.43 -2.38
CA ILE A 46 -20.15 0.31 -3.20
C ILE A 46 -20.26 -0.98 -2.39
N HIS A 47 -19.76 -0.96 -1.16
CA HIS A 47 -19.63 -2.10 -0.27
C HIS A 47 -20.61 -2.01 0.90
N SER A 48 -21.89 -2.26 0.62
CA SER A 48 -22.97 -2.08 1.61
C SER A 48 -22.84 -2.98 2.86
N ASN A 49 -22.07 -4.07 2.76
CA ASN A 49 -21.79 -4.99 3.86
C ASN A 49 -20.64 -4.51 4.79
N ALA A 50 -20.00 -3.37 4.51
CA ALA A 50 -18.95 -2.80 5.33
C ALA A 50 -19.45 -2.41 6.73
N LYS A 51 -18.80 -2.93 7.77
CA LYS A 51 -19.13 -2.63 9.16
C LYS A 51 -17.94 -1.97 9.86
N PRO A 52 -18.08 -0.75 10.40
CA PRO A 52 -17.01 -0.17 11.21
C PRO A 52 -16.85 -0.98 12.50
N ASP A 53 -15.61 -1.18 12.92
CA ASP A 53 -15.22 -1.79 14.19
C ASP A 53 -14.02 -1.00 14.75
N LYS A 54 -14.31 -0.06 15.66
CA LYS A 54 -13.33 0.86 16.25
C LYS A 54 -12.51 1.62 15.19
N ASP A 55 -11.24 1.28 15.05
CA ASP A 55 -10.22 1.83 14.16
C ASP A 55 -10.09 1.00 12.86
N ARG A 56 -11.07 0.14 12.58
CA ARG A 56 -11.10 -0.73 11.40
C ARG A 56 -12.46 -0.75 10.73
N ILE A 57 -12.48 -1.30 9.53
CA ILE A 57 -13.69 -1.70 8.82
C ILE A 57 -13.61 -3.20 8.52
N GLN A 58 -14.69 -3.92 8.85
CA GLN A 58 -14.85 -5.33 8.54
C GLN A 58 -15.65 -5.51 7.24
N ILE A 59 -15.15 -6.41 6.39
CA ILE A 59 -15.85 -6.99 5.25
C ILE A 59 -15.82 -8.51 5.47
N LEU A 60 -16.99 -9.10 5.70
CA LEU A 60 -17.10 -10.55 5.96
C LEU A 60 -17.07 -11.36 4.66
N ASP A 61 -17.71 -10.83 3.63
CA ASP A 61 -17.83 -11.46 2.33
C ASP A 61 -17.37 -10.50 1.24
N VAL A 62 -16.56 -11.01 0.31
CA VAL A 62 -16.17 -10.31 -0.91
C VAL A 62 -17.42 -10.13 -1.75
N ASP A 63 -17.81 -8.88 -2.03
CA ASP A 63 -18.93 -8.58 -2.90
C ASP A 63 -18.53 -8.49 -4.38
N GLN A 64 -19.51 -8.31 -5.24
CA GLN A 64 -19.31 -8.29 -6.69
C GLN A 64 -18.29 -7.25 -7.16
N ALA A 65 -18.14 -6.12 -6.47
CA ALA A 65 -17.21 -5.08 -6.88
C ALA A 65 -15.76 -5.53 -6.63
N PHE A 66 -15.51 -6.19 -5.51
CA PHE A 66 -14.22 -6.84 -5.23
C PHE A 66 -13.92 -7.99 -6.21
N GLU A 67 -14.89 -8.88 -6.45
CA GLU A 67 -14.74 -10.00 -7.38
C GLU A 67 -14.42 -9.53 -8.81
N ASN A 68 -15.12 -8.51 -9.29
CA ASN A 68 -14.87 -7.91 -10.61
C ASN A 68 -13.45 -7.36 -10.74
N ALA A 69 -12.93 -6.84 -9.61
CA ALA A 69 -11.57 -6.37 -9.46
C ALA A 69 -10.57 -7.49 -9.15
N GLY A 70 -10.97 -8.76 -9.16
CA GLY A 70 -10.11 -9.93 -8.99
C GLY A 70 -9.68 -10.24 -7.55
N VAL A 71 -10.23 -9.54 -6.56
CA VAL A 71 -9.96 -9.75 -5.14
C VAL A 71 -10.69 -11.01 -4.67
N THR A 72 -10.01 -11.88 -3.93
CA THR A 72 -10.55 -13.14 -3.40
C THR A 72 -10.74 -13.11 -1.89
N SER A 73 -10.06 -12.21 -1.17
CA SER A 73 -10.37 -11.87 0.22
C SER A 73 -9.91 -10.47 0.57
N VAL A 74 -10.59 -9.87 1.54
CA VAL A 74 -10.25 -8.57 2.11
C VAL A 74 -9.65 -8.80 3.49
N GLY A 75 -8.43 -8.31 3.70
CA GLY A 75 -7.75 -8.39 5.00
C GLY A 75 -8.13 -7.23 5.91
N SER A 76 -7.15 -6.66 6.61
CA SER A 76 -7.39 -5.45 7.40
C SER A 76 -7.79 -4.29 6.52
N ILE A 77 -8.74 -3.47 7.00
CA ILE A 77 -9.01 -2.13 6.49
C ILE A 77 -8.84 -1.19 7.69
N ASP A 78 -7.75 -0.45 7.73
CA ASP A 78 -7.46 0.53 8.76
C ASP A 78 -8.28 1.80 8.52
N PHE A 79 -8.89 2.32 9.58
CA PHE A 79 -9.84 3.41 9.52
C PHE A 79 -9.54 4.46 10.59
N ASP A 80 -9.51 5.72 10.18
CA ASP A 80 -9.43 6.88 11.09
C ASP A 80 -10.86 7.33 11.40
N PRO A 81 -11.43 6.98 12.58
CA PRO A 81 -12.80 7.33 12.91
C PRO A 81 -12.97 8.82 13.18
N VAL A 82 -11.90 9.54 13.56
CA VAL A 82 -11.95 10.98 13.85
C VAL A 82 -12.06 11.78 12.55
N LYS A 83 -11.35 11.37 11.50
CA LYS A 83 -11.40 12.01 10.18
C LYS A 83 -12.33 11.31 9.19
N ASN A 84 -12.97 10.21 9.60
CA ASN A 84 -13.86 9.38 8.79
C ASN A 84 -13.24 8.99 7.45
N ARG A 85 -12.10 8.28 7.46
CA ARG A 85 -11.40 7.90 6.23
C ARG A 85 -10.61 6.60 6.35
N ILE A 86 -10.54 5.84 5.26
CA ILE A 86 -9.71 4.63 5.15
C ILE A 86 -8.25 5.02 4.99
N ILE A 87 -7.40 4.59 5.93
CA ILE A 87 -5.97 4.97 6.00
C ILE A 87 -5.03 3.84 5.62
N GLY A 88 -5.54 2.62 5.46
CA GLY A 88 -4.77 1.47 5.00
C GLY A 88 -5.67 0.28 4.70
N PHE A 89 -5.22 -0.64 3.87
CA PHE A 89 -5.93 -1.89 3.61
C PHE A 89 -5.04 -3.00 3.02
N THR A 90 -5.50 -4.24 3.15
CA THR A 90 -4.90 -5.44 2.58
C THR A 90 -5.90 -6.16 1.69
N LEU A 91 -5.49 -6.59 0.50
CA LEU A 91 -6.32 -7.39 -0.40
C LEU A 91 -5.56 -8.61 -0.89
N SER A 92 -6.22 -9.78 -0.86
CA SER A 92 -5.71 -10.99 -1.48
C SER A 92 -6.29 -11.15 -2.88
N TYR A 93 -5.43 -11.64 -3.77
CA TYR A 93 -5.74 -12.04 -5.14
C TYR A 93 -5.41 -13.52 -5.35
N ASN A 94 -5.14 -14.26 -4.26
CA ASN A 94 -4.73 -15.64 -4.34
C ASN A 94 -5.82 -16.49 -4.99
N GLU A 95 -5.41 -17.33 -5.95
CA GLU A 95 -6.32 -18.12 -6.81
C GLU A 95 -7.40 -17.29 -7.54
N GLY A 96 -7.14 -15.98 -7.73
CA GLY A 96 -8.05 -15.04 -8.35
C GLY A 96 -7.75 -14.75 -9.82
N LYS A 97 -8.53 -13.83 -10.39
CA LYS A 97 -8.44 -13.41 -11.80
C LYS A 97 -7.05 -12.94 -12.24
N TYR A 98 -6.28 -12.34 -11.33
CA TYR A 98 -4.99 -11.72 -11.64
C TYR A 98 -3.78 -12.50 -11.14
N ALA A 99 -3.97 -13.53 -10.33
CA ALA A 99 -2.90 -14.38 -9.86
C ALA A 99 -3.41 -15.76 -9.43
N GLN A 100 -2.62 -16.76 -9.76
CA GLN A 100 -2.67 -18.12 -9.25
C GLN A 100 -1.40 -18.36 -8.42
N LEU A 101 -1.33 -19.44 -7.65
CA LEU A 101 -0.15 -19.81 -6.86
C LEU A 101 1.18 -19.65 -7.62
N GLU A 102 1.22 -20.13 -8.86
CA GLU A 102 2.44 -20.14 -9.70
C GLU A 102 2.67 -18.85 -10.50
N THR A 103 1.76 -17.87 -10.42
CA THR A 103 1.89 -16.63 -11.19
C THR A 103 3.13 -15.87 -10.75
N PRO A 104 4.12 -15.60 -11.63
CA PRO A 104 5.32 -14.88 -11.25
C PRO A 104 4.99 -13.50 -10.67
N LEU A 105 5.70 -13.11 -9.60
CA LEU A 105 5.52 -11.81 -8.93
C LEU A 105 5.42 -10.63 -9.92
N ASN A 106 6.29 -10.60 -10.93
CA ASN A 106 6.35 -9.51 -11.91
C ASN A 106 5.07 -9.45 -12.77
N GLN A 107 4.50 -10.61 -13.12
CA GLN A 107 3.26 -10.70 -13.88
C GLN A 107 2.06 -10.29 -13.03
N PHE A 108 2.04 -10.71 -11.76
CA PHE A 108 1.01 -10.27 -10.80
C PHE A 108 1.03 -8.75 -10.61
N LYS A 109 2.20 -8.17 -10.31
CA LYS A 109 2.39 -6.71 -10.21
C LYS A 109 1.88 -5.99 -11.46
N ASN A 110 2.30 -6.41 -12.65
CA ASN A 110 1.91 -5.73 -13.88
C ASN A 110 0.39 -5.81 -14.12
N SER A 111 -0.24 -6.92 -13.77
CA SER A 111 -1.70 -7.07 -13.84
C SER A 111 -2.39 -6.11 -12.88
N ILE A 112 -1.91 -5.98 -11.65
CA ILE A 112 -2.42 -5.02 -10.67
C ILE A 112 -2.26 -3.58 -11.16
N LEU A 113 -1.06 -3.18 -11.58
CA LEU A 113 -0.78 -1.80 -12.02
C LEU A 113 -1.61 -1.39 -13.24
N LYS A 114 -1.87 -2.33 -14.17
CA LYS A 114 -2.70 -2.08 -15.35
C LYS A 114 -4.17 -1.82 -15.02
N ASN A 115 -4.67 -2.40 -13.94
CA ASN A 115 -6.10 -2.36 -13.58
C ASN A 115 -6.39 -1.48 -12.35
N SER A 116 -5.41 -0.69 -11.90
CA SER A 116 -5.49 0.10 -10.66
C SER A 116 -4.97 1.51 -10.87
N LYS A 117 -5.32 2.42 -9.96
CA LYS A 117 -4.70 3.75 -9.85
C LYS A 117 -3.56 3.68 -8.83
N LEU A 118 -2.44 3.16 -9.29
CA LEU A 118 -1.20 3.04 -8.53
C LEU A 118 -0.03 3.70 -9.28
N PRO A 119 1.05 4.07 -8.58
CA PRO A 119 2.31 4.50 -9.22
C PRO A 119 2.79 3.51 -10.26
N GLN A 120 3.23 4.00 -11.41
CA GLN A 120 3.73 3.16 -12.50
C GLN A 120 5.25 2.98 -12.44
N LYS A 121 5.96 3.84 -11.71
CA LYS A 121 7.43 3.82 -11.53
C LYS A 121 7.81 3.88 -10.05
N GLY A 122 9.12 3.75 -9.77
CA GLY A 122 9.66 3.84 -8.40
C GLY A 122 9.48 2.58 -7.55
N TRP A 123 9.11 1.45 -8.16
CA TRP A 123 9.01 0.16 -7.49
C TRP A 123 10.38 -0.49 -7.30
N VAL A 124 10.67 -0.93 -6.08
CA VAL A 124 11.89 -1.62 -5.69
C VAL A 124 11.55 -3.09 -5.38
N LEU A 125 12.33 -4.03 -5.90
CA LEU A 125 12.21 -5.45 -5.57
C LEU A 125 12.87 -5.71 -4.21
N SER A 126 12.19 -6.41 -3.31
CA SER A 126 12.72 -6.82 -2.01
C SER A 126 13.93 -7.75 -2.15
N GLN A 127 14.74 -7.86 -1.10
CA GLN A 127 15.94 -8.70 -1.12
C GLN A 127 15.64 -10.20 -1.30
N ASP A 128 14.55 -10.68 -0.70
CA ASP A 128 14.04 -12.05 -0.86
C ASP A 128 13.36 -12.30 -2.22
N LYS A 129 13.14 -11.24 -3.01
CA LYS A 129 12.47 -11.25 -4.33
C LYS A 129 11.01 -11.69 -4.30
N GLU A 130 10.37 -11.67 -3.13
CA GLU A 130 8.97 -12.05 -2.97
C GLU A 130 8.02 -10.85 -3.04
N ALA A 131 8.52 -9.61 -2.98
CA ALA A 131 7.69 -8.42 -3.00
C ALA A 131 8.28 -7.26 -3.82
N TYR A 132 7.41 -6.49 -4.45
CA TYR A 132 7.72 -5.15 -4.92
C TYR A 132 7.17 -4.13 -3.93
N GLN A 133 7.99 -3.15 -3.55
CA GLN A 133 7.60 -2.03 -2.71
C GLN A 133 7.66 -0.72 -3.50
N TYR A 134 6.62 0.09 -3.37
CA TYR A 134 6.64 1.51 -3.67
C TYR A 134 6.53 2.28 -2.36
N ARG A 135 7.37 3.30 -2.17
CA ARG A 135 7.31 4.16 -0.99
C ARG A 135 7.57 5.62 -1.35
N CYS A 136 6.68 6.48 -0.88
CA CYS A 136 6.86 7.93 -0.88
C CYS A 136 6.51 8.50 0.51
N ASN A 137 6.52 9.82 0.67
CA ASN A 137 6.26 10.43 1.98
C ASN A 137 4.82 10.27 2.49
N ASP A 138 3.86 10.02 1.60
CA ASP A 138 2.44 9.99 1.98
C ASP A 138 1.87 8.58 2.09
N TYR A 139 2.45 7.59 1.40
CA TYR A 139 2.00 6.20 1.44
C TYR A 139 3.06 5.21 0.96
N GLN A 140 2.85 3.95 1.31
CA GLN A 140 3.59 2.82 0.81
C GLN A 140 2.66 1.73 0.30
N VAL A 141 3.12 1.00 -0.71
CA VAL A 141 2.42 -0.11 -1.33
C VAL A 141 3.37 -1.28 -1.46
N PHE A 142 2.91 -2.46 -1.09
CA PHE A 142 3.63 -3.71 -1.26
C PHE A 142 2.78 -4.65 -2.10
N ILE A 143 3.36 -5.23 -3.14
CA ILE A 143 2.75 -6.31 -3.92
C ILE A 143 3.61 -7.55 -3.70
N ARG A 144 3.07 -8.60 -3.10
CA ARG A 144 3.77 -9.83 -2.75
C ARG A 144 3.18 -11.05 -3.44
N GLN A 145 4.05 -12.00 -3.76
CA GLN A 145 3.72 -13.35 -4.17
C GLN A 145 4.79 -14.28 -3.60
N ASP A 146 4.41 -15.11 -2.65
CA ASP A 146 5.30 -16.06 -1.97
C ASP A 146 5.15 -17.51 -2.45
N HIS A 147 4.29 -17.74 -3.46
CA HIS A 147 4.07 -19.04 -4.09
C HIS A 147 3.71 -20.16 -3.10
N GLY A 148 3.12 -19.84 -1.95
CA GLY A 148 2.75 -20.86 -0.98
C GLY A 148 3.89 -21.35 -0.07
N VAL A 149 5.07 -20.72 -0.11
CA VAL A 149 6.26 -21.22 0.60
C VAL A 149 6.23 -20.88 2.10
N GLY A 150 6.31 -21.92 2.95
CA GLY A 150 6.44 -21.77 4.41
C GLY A 150 5.15 -21.99 5.21
N ARG A 151 5.24 -21.90 6.55
CA ARG A 151 4.05 -21.95 7.43
C ARG A 151 3.43 -20.56 7.50
N GLY A 152 2.28 -20.38 6.83
CA GLY A 152 1.55 -19.11 6.80
C GLY A 152 1.64 -18.35 5.47
N SER A 153 1.77 -19.06 4.35
CA SER A 153 1.80 -18.45 3.03
C SER A 153 0.58 -17.58 2.76
N LEU A 154 0.84 -16.42 2.18
CA LEU A 154 -0.15 -15.38 1.89
C LEU A 154 -0.60 -15.44 0.42
N GLY A 155 0.25 -15.99 -0.45
CA GLY A 155 0.05 -16.00 -1.89
C GLY A 155 0.13 -14.58 -2.47
N ALA A 156 -0.70 -14.32 -3.48
CA ALA A 156 -0.78 -13.02 -4.13
C ALA A 156 -1.53 -12.00 -3.25
N VAL A 157 -0.81 -11.03 -2.69
CA VAL A 157 -1.39 -10.01 -1.78
C VAL A 157 -0.87 -8.62 -2.13
N ILE A 158 -1.72 -7.62 -1.92
CA ILE A 158 -1.32 -6.22 -1.88
C ILE A 158 -1.61 -5.60 -0.52
N TRP A 159 -0.67 -4.81 -0.03
CA TRP A 159 -0.84 -3.94 1.12
C TRP A 159 -0.69 -2.49 0.69
N VAL A 160 -1.59 -1.64 1.17
CA VAL A 160 -1.59 -0.20 0.87
C VAL A 160 -1.77 0.55 2.16
N PHE A 161 -0.78 1.36 2.55
CA PHE A 161 -0.81 2.10 3.81
C PHE A 161 -0.48 3.57 3.59
N SER A 162 -1.33 4.47 4.07
CA SER A 162 -0.99 5.89 4.16
C SER A 162 -0.09 6.16 5.36
N ARG A 163 0.59 7.31 5.36
CA ARG A 163 1.36 7.83 6.50
C ARG A 163 0.59 8.01 7.81
N TYR A 164 -0.72 7.83 7.79
CA TYR A 164 -1.58 7.92 8.97
C TYR A 164 -1.88 6.54 9.58
N SER A 165 -1.54 5.44 8.92
CA SER A 165 -1.65 4.09 9.47
C SER A 165 -0.40 3.75 10.27
N ASP A 166 -0.58 3.04 11.39
CA ASP A 166 0.51 2.51 12.20
C ASP A 166 1.38 1.50 11.42
N SER A 167 0.88 0.97 10.30
CA SER A 167 1.62 0.09 9.39
C SER A 167 2.51 0.86 8.39
N PHE A 168 2.58 2.19 8.50
CA PHE A 168 3.52 3.04 7.76
C PHE A 168 4.83 3.21 8.54
N GLU A 169 5.61 2.14 8.60
CA GLU A 169 6.98 2.15 9.13
C GLU A 169 8.01 2.12 8.02
#